data_AF-A0A6L9QNH6-F1
#
_entry.id   AF-A0A6L9QNH6-F1
#
_cell.length_a   1.000
_cell.length_b   1.000
_cell.length_c   1.000
_cell.angle_alpha   90.00
_cell.angle_beta   90.00
_cell.angle_gamma   90.00
#
_symmetry.space_group_name_H-M   'P 1'
#
loop_
_entity.id
_entity.type
_entity.pdbx_description
1 polymer ?
#
loop_
_entity_poly.entity_id
_entity_poly.type
_entity_poly.pdbx_seq_one_letter_code
_entity_poly.pdbx_strand_id
1 'polypeptide(L)'
;FHAEALARVSPGLVRGLVLVDPSFEHDARVRIRAAAALTPLATAFGAFLGATRLAKAAGPLGRRMVLRHTSRRDEAVPDGVVRSVYGRGTVIGTVIAEDLAYREMAADLAGLRERRPFPAVPLVVVTALGDVADPARRREWARGHERLAAMSPHGSRIELPDALHMVPLDRPDAVADAVADAHRMEESA
;
A
#
# COMPACT_ATOMS: atom_id res chain seq x y z
N PHE A 1 -3.92 4.45 -0.05
CA PHE A 1 -4.92 5.50 -0.33
C PHE A 1 -6.31 5.19 0.23
N HIS A 2 -6.91 4.02 -0.07
CA HIS A 2 -8.27 3.70 0.33
C HIS A 2 -8.55 3.75 1.84
N ALA A 3 -7.64 3.24 2.68
CA ALA A 3 -7.83 3.23 4.13
C ALA A 3 -7.92 4.66 4.72
N GLU A 4 -7.06 5.58 4.26
CA GLU A 4 -7.15 6.99 4.64
C GLU A 4 -8.45 7.64 4.13
N ALA A 5 -8.85 7.34 2.89
CA ALA A 5 -10.09 7.86 2.34
C ALA A 5 -11.31 7.39 3.15
N LEU A 6 -11.34 6.12 3.56
CA LEU A 6 -12.40 5.57 4.41
C LEU A 6 -12.48 6.31 5.75
N ALA A 7 -11.34 6.53 6.41
CA ALA A 7 -11.28 7.28 7.67
C ALA A 7 -11.84 8.70 7.51
N ARG A 8 -11.55 9.39 6.41
CA ARG A 8 -12.08 10.73 6.13
C ARG A 8 -13.56 10.74 5.75
N VAL A 9 -14.04 9.73 5.04
CA VAL A 9 -15.41 9.69 4.49
C VAL A 9 -16.42 9.12 5.48
N SER A 10 -15.98 8.18 6.31
CA SER A 10 -16.84 7.48 7.26
C SER A 10 -16.10 7.28 8.59
N PRO A 11 -15.73 8.37 9.30
CA PRO A 11 -14.93 8.29 10.52
C PRO A 11 -15.57 7.45 11.62
N GLY A 12 -16.91 7.43 11.72
CA GLY A 12 -17.64 6.61 12.70
C GLY A 12 -17.48 5.09 12.52
N LEU A 13 -16.89 4.63 11.40
CA LEU A 13 -16.58 3.22 11.15
C LEU A 13 -15.12 2.88 11.46
N VAL A 14 -14.29 3.85 11.85
CA VAL A 14 -12.85 3.68 12.04
C VAL A 14 -12.48 4.01 13.49
N ARG A 15 -12.15 2.97 14.25
CA ARG A 15 -11.66 3.10 15.65
C ARG A 15 -10.18 3.49 15.72
N GLY A 16 -9.40 3.14 14.71
CA GLY A 16 -7.99 3.48 14.57
C GLY A 16 -7.49 3.08 13.19
N LEU A 17 -6.37 3.66 12.76
CA LEU A 17 -5.79 3.41 11.45
C LEU A 17 -4.30 3.10 11.57
N VAL A 18 -3.87 1.96 11.01
CA VAL A 18 -2.47 1.63 10.83
C VAL A 18 -2.13 1.69 9.35
N LEU A 19 -1.22 2.59 8.99
CA LEU A 19 -0.68 2.69 7.64
C LEU A 19 0.68 2.00 7.61
N VAL A 20 0.75 0.88 6.91
CA VAL A 20 1.98 0.07 6.80
C VAL A 20 2.70 0.43 5.51
N ASP A 21 3.87 1.04 5.65
CA ASP A 21 4.70 1.60 4.57
C ASP A 21 3.89 2.26 3.44
N PRO A 22 3.00 3.22 3.78
CA PRO A 22 2.04 3.77 2.84
C PRO A 22 2.73 4.55 1.73
N SER A 23 2.17 4.50 0.52
CA SER A 23 2.60 5.42 -0.53
C SER A 23 2.41 6.89 -0.12
N PHE A 24 3.44 7.71 -0.31
CA PHE A 24 3.38 9.16 -0.13
C PHE A 24 3.81 9.90 -1.40
N GLU A 25 2.85 10.47 -2.12
CA GLU A 25 3.11 11.30 -3.30
C GLU A 25 3.05 12.78 -2.93
N HIS A 26 4.14 13.52 -3.19
CA HIS A 26 4.27 14.94 -2.84
C HIS A 26 3.44 15.86 -3.76
N ASP A 27 3.30 15.48 -5.03
CA ASP A 27 2.56 16.24 -6.04
C ASP A 27 1.75 15.28 -6.92
N ALA A 28 0.61 14.84 -6.40
CA ALA A 28 -0.25 13.89 -7.08
C ALA A 28 -1.15 14.56 -8.15
N ARG A 29 -0.61 15.48 -8.96
CA ARG A 29 -1.38 16.13 -10.03
C ARG A 29 -1.43 15.26 -11.28
N VAL A 30 -2.63 15.01 -11.80
CA VAL A 30 -2.86 14.27 -13.05
C VAL A 30 -3.59 15.17 -14.04
N ARG A 31 -3.03 15.31 -15.25
CA ARG A 31 -3.63 16.13 -16.32
C ARG A 31 -4.70 15.39 -17.12
N ILE A 32 -4.48 14.10 -17.36
CA ILE A 32 -5.37 13.26 -18.16
C ILE A 32 -5.76 12.05 -17.32
N ARG A 33 -7.07 11.84 -17.17
CA ARG A 33 -7.63 10.72 -16.41
C ARG A 33 -8.11 9.65 -17.37
N ALA A 34 -7.30 8.60 -17.54
CA ALA A 34 -7.51 7.54 -18.52
C ALA A 34 -7.63 6.15 -17.89
N ALA A 35 -7.36 6.00 -16.59
CA ALA A 35 -7.35 4.70 -15.92
C ALA A 35 -8.66 3.93 -16.11
N ALA A 36 -9.81 4.59 -15.93
CA ALA A 36 -11.11 3.96 -16.12
C ALA A 36 -11.34 3.50 -17.58
N ALA A 37 -10.87 4.26 -18.57
CA ALA A 37 -10.99 3.92 -19.98
C ALA A 37 -10.05 2.76 -20.38
N LEU A 38 -8.90 2.63 -19.73
CA LEU A 38 -7.89 1.60 -20.00
C LEU A 38 -8.09 0.32 -19.18
N THR A 39 -8.84 0.38 -18.08
CA THR A 39 -9.14 -0.78 -17.22
C THR A 39 -9.76 -1.96 -17.98
N PRO A 40 -10.71 -1.77 -18.92
CA PRO A 40 -11.23 -2.86 -19.76
C PRO A 40 -10.13 -3.55 -20.59
N LEU A 41 -9.15 -2.78 -21.09
CA LEU A 41 -8.02 -3.34 -21.84
C LEU A 41 -7.11 -4.18 -20.93
N ALA A 42 -6.80 -3.70 -19.72
CA ALA A 42 -6.04 -4.46 -18.72
C ALA A 42 -6.77 -5.76 -18.33
N THR A 43 -8.09 -5.70 -18.17
CA THR A 43 -8.94 -6.86 -17.88
C THR A 43 -8.93 -7.87 -19.03
N ALA A 44 -9.10 -7.40 -20.27
CA ALA A 44 -9.06 -8.24 -21.46
C ALA A 44 -7.68 -8.89 -21.65
N PHE A 45 -6.61 -8.15 -21.39
CA PHE A 45 -5.25 -8.69 -21.42
C PHE A 45 -5.05 -9.77 -20.35
N GLY A 46 -5.55 -9.56 -19.13
CA GLY A 46 -5.55 -10.59 -18.09
C GLY A 46 -6.33 -11.86 -18.50
N ALA A 47 -7.50 -11.69 -19.11
CA ALA A 47 -8.28 -12.82 -19.64
C ALA A 47 -7.52 -13.58 -20.74
N PHE A 48 -6.87 -12.86 -21.66
CA PHE A 48 -6.03 -13.43 -22.70
C PHE A 48 -4.84 -14.24 -22.13
N LEU A 49 -4.13 -13.70 -21.13
CA LEU A 49 -3.05 -14.42 -20.44
C LEU A 49 -3.55 -15.67 -19.70
N GLY A 50 -4.79 -15.63 -19.18
CA GLY A 50 -5.46 -16.78 -18.60
C GLY A 50 -5.77 -17.86 -19.63
N ALA A 51 -6.36 -17.47 -20.77
CA ALA A 51 -6.72 -18.35 -21.87
C ALA A 51 -5.51 -19.05 -22.49
N THR A 52 -4.42 -18.31 -22.69
CA THR A 52 -3.13 -18.83 -23.22
C THR A 52 -2.30 -19.58 -22.19
N ARG A 53 -2.73 -19.62 -20.91
CA ARG A 53 -2.02 -20.21 -19.76
C ARG A 53 -0.64 -19.58 -19.48
N LEU A 54 -0.25 -18.51 -20.17
CA LEU A 54 0.99 -17.78 -19.94
C LEU A 54 1.10 -17.27 -18.50
N ALA A 55 -0.04 -16.88 -17.91
CA ALA A 55 -0.11 -16.44 -16.52
C ALA A 55 0.40 -17.50 -15.52
N LYS A 56 0.26 -18.80 -15.82
CA LYS A 56 0.70 -19.89 -14.92
C LYS A 56 2.21 -19.89 -14.67
N ALA A 57 3.00 -19.38 -15.61
CA ALA A 57 4.44 -19.23 -15.47
C ALA A 57 4.82 -17.80 -15.08
N ALA A 58 4.29 -16.81 -15.79
CA ALA A 58 4.68 -15.41 -15.63
C ALA A 58 4.33 -14.85 -14.25
N GLY A 59 3.13 -15.12 -13.73
CA GLY A 59 2.67 -14.54 -12.47
C GLY A 59 3.44 -15.02 -11.24
N PRO A 60 3.58 -16.34 -11.00
CA PRO A 60 4.37 -16.85 -9.86
C PRO A 60 5.83 -16.43 -9.94
N LEU A 61 6.41 -16.37 -11.14
CA LEU A 61 7.79 -15.90 -11.33
C LEU A 61 7.90 -14.41 -11.01
N GLY A 62 6.98 -13.59 -11.51
CA GLY A 62 6.92 -12.15 -11.22
C GLY A 62 6.79 -11.87 -9.72
N ARG A 63 5.90 -12.58 -9.01
CA ARG A 63 5.79 -12.48 -7.55
C ARG A 63 7.11 -12.76 -6.85
N ARG A 64 7.79 -13.87 -7.18
CA ARG A 64 9.08 -14.20 -6.57
C ARG A 64 10.12 -13.12 -6.83
N MET A 65 10.14 -12.54 -8.02
CA MET A 65 11.04 -11.43 -8.33
C MET A 65 10.72 -10.20 -7.48
N VAL A 66 9.44 -9.82 -7.36
CA VAL A 66 9.03 -8.67 -6.52
C VAL A 66 9.43 -8.92 -5.07
N LEU A 67 9.06 -10.07 -4.49
CA LEU A 67 9.37 -10.39 -3.09
C LEU A 67 10.85 -10.35 -2.77
N ARG A 68 11.71 -10.82 -3.69
CA ARG A 68 13.17 -10.75 -3.52
C ARG A 68 13.71 -9.32 -3.40
N HIS A 69 13.01 -8.32 -3.94
CA HIS A 69 13.41 -6.92 -3.88
C HIS A 69 12.69 -6.16 -2.77
N THR A 70 11.56 -6.67 -2.29
CA THR A 70 10.70 -5.99 -1.33
C THR A 70 10.64 -6.63 0.04
N SER A 71 11.32 -7.77 0.27
CA SER A 71 11.39 -8.46 1.57
C SER A 71 12.77 -9.06 1.78
N ARG A 72 13.22 -9.10 3.04
CA ARG A 72 14.40 -9.87 3.45
C ARG A 72 14.07 -11.33 3.76
N ARG A 73 12.78 -11.67 3.87
CA ARG A 73 12.33 -13.04 4.11
C ARG A 73 11.98 -13.73 2.80
N ASP A 74 12.20 -15.03 2.77
CA ASP A 74 11.74 -15.87 1.68
C ASP A 74 10.21 -15.98 1.66
N GLU A 75 9.69 -16.53 0.55
CA GLU A 75 8.27 -16.80 0.37
C GLU A 75 7.75 -17.72 1.50
N ALA A 76 6.93 -17.16 2.39
CA ALA A 76 6.29 -17.90 3.47
C ALA A 76 5.08 -18.73 2.99
N VAL A 77 4.58 -18.47 1.77
CA VAL A 77 3.39 -19.11 1.22
C VAL A 77 3.77 -20.34 0.37
N PRO A 78 3.13 -21.51 0.57
CA PRO A 78 3.42 -22.69 -0.25
C PRO A 78 3.25 -22.45 -1.76
N ASP A 79 4.14 -23.02 -2.57
CA ASP A 79 4.16 -22.84 -4.03
C ASP A 79 2.84 -23.21 -4.73
N GLY A 80 2.10 -24.18 -4.20
CA GLY A 80 0.77 -24.54 -4.71
C GLY A 80 -0.22 -23.39 -4.58
N VAL A 81 -0.20 -22.70 -3.44
CA VAL A 81 -1.06 -21.54 -3.16
C VAL A 81 -0.64 -20.36 -4.03
N VAL A 82 0.66 -20.06 -4.10
CA VAL A 82 1.21 -19.01 -4.98
C VAL A 82 0.75 -19.22 -6.43
N ARG A 83 0.91 -20.44 -6.96
CA ARG A 83 0.46 -20.77 -8.33
C ARG A 83 -1.05 -20.68 -8.50
N SER A 84 -1.84 -21.07 -7.50
CA SER A 84 -3.31 -21.00 -7.58
C SER A 84 -3.83 -19.56 -7.67
N VAL A 85 -3.13 -18.60 -7.04
CA VAL A 85 -3.50 -17.18 -7.02
C VAL A 85 -2.87 -16.46 -8.20
N TYR A 86 -1.53 -16.44 -8.25
CA TYR A 86 -0.76 -15.65 -9.21
C TYR A 86 -0.67 -16.30 -10.59
N GLY A 87 -1.04 -17.58 -10.73
CA GLY A 87 -1.18 -18.23 -12.03
C GLY A 87 -2.45 -17.80 -12.80
N ARG A 88 -3.33 -17.00 -12.20
CA ARG A 88 -4.55 -16.50 -12.82
C ARG A 88 -4.24 -15.23 -13.60
N GLY A 89 -4.52 -15.23 -14.91
CA GLY A 89 -4.30 -14.05 -15.75
C GLY A 89 -5.10 -12.82 -15.29
N THR A 90 -6.25 -13.03 -14.65
CA THR A 90 -7.03 -11.95 -14.02
C THR A 90 -6.24 -11.19 -12.96
N VAL A 91 -5.36 -11.84 -12.19
CA VAL A 91 -4.51 -11.16 -11.20
C VAL A 91 -3.53 -10.21 -11.87
N ILE A 92 -2.93 -10.61 -12.99
CA ILE A 92 -2.03 -9.73 -13.76
C ILE A 92 -2.81 -8.54 -14.33
N GLY A 93 -4.00 -8.78 -14.89
CA GLY A 93 -4.88 -7.72 -15.37
C GLY A 93 -5.27 -6.72 -14.27
N THR A 94 -5.57 -7.21 -13.06
CA THR A 94 -5.87 -6.37 -11.89
C THR A 94 -4.67 -5.54 -11.48
N VAL A 95 -3.46 -6.13 -11.39
CA VAL A 95 -2.24 -5.38 -11.05
C VAL A 95 -1.98 -4.24 -12.05
N ILE A 96 -2.17 -4.49 -13.35
CA ILE A 96 -2.04 -3.46 -14.38
C ILE A 96 -3.10 -2.37 -14.21
N ALA A 97 -4.36 -2.74 -13.94
CA ALA A 97 -5.43 -1.78 -13.71
C ALA A 97 -5.17 -0.91 -12.46
N GLU A 98 -4.65 -1.50 -11.38
CA GLU A 98 -4.26 -0.78 -10.17
C GLU A 98 -3.11 0.20 -10.41
N ASP A 99 -2.08 -0.21 -11.17
CA ASP A 99 -0.95 0.65 -11.54
C ASP A 99 -1.41 1.84 -12.40
N LEU A 100 -2.27 1.59 -13.40
CA LEU A 100 -2.89 2.64 -14.21
C LEU A 100 -3.68 3.65 -13.37
N ALA A 101 -4.39 3.17 -12.35
CA ALA A 101 -5.20 4.01 -11.46
C ALA A 101 -4.37 4.71 -10.38
N TYR A 102 -3.15 4.26 -10.08
CA TYR A 102 -2.38 4.69 -8.91
C TYR A 102 -2.23 6.22 -8.80
N ARG A 103 -1.80 6.88 -9.88
CA ARG A 103 -1.59 8.35 -9.88
C ARG A 103 -2.92 9.11 -9.75
N GLU A 104 -3.97 8.60 -10.37
CA GLU A 104 -5.32 9.18 -10.26
C GLU A 104 -5.89 9.02 -8.84
N MET A 105 -5.69 7.86 -8.20
CA MET A 105 -6.08 7.63 -6.81
C MET A 105 -5.31 8.52 -5.84
N ALA A 106 -4.02 8.76 -6.09
CA ALA A 106 -3.22 9.70 -5.31
C ALA A 106 -3.78 11.13 -5.46
N ALA A 107 -4.16 11.52 -6.68
CA ALA A 107 -4.77 12.83 -6.96
C ALA A 107 -6.12 13.00 -6.24
N ASP A 108 -6.97 11.97 -6.27
CA ASP A 108 -8.26 11.97 -5.60
C ASP A 108 -8.11 12.10 -4.09
N LEU A 109 -7.15 11.37 -3.50
CA LEU A 109 -6.87 11.49 -2.07
C LEU A 109 -6.32 12.87 -1.71
N ALA A 110 -5.44 13.45 -2.54
CA ALA A 110 -4.95 14.82 -2.33
C ALA A 110 -6.12 15.82 -2.31
N GLY A 111 -7.03 15.75 -3.29
CA GLY A 111 -8.24 16.58 -3.29
C GLY A 111 -9.17 16.28 -2.12
N LEU A 112 -9.25 15.03 -1.64
CA LEU A 112 -10.02 14.68 -0.46
C LEU A 112 -9.43 15.31 0.82
N ARG A 113 -8.10 15.35 0.95
CA ARG A 113 -7.40 15.99 2.08
C ARG A 113 -7.75 17.47 2.22
N GLU A 114 -7.92 18.17 1.09
CA GLU A 114 -8.30 19.59 1.05
C GLU A 114 -9.74 19.81 1.54
N ARG A 115 -10.66 18.90 1.23
CA ARG A 115 -12.10 19.05 1.54
C ARG A 115 -12.51 18.45 2.87
N ARG A 116 -11.77 17.45 3.36
CA ARG A 116 -12.08 16.70 4.58
C ARG A 116 -10.82 16.50 5.40
N PRO A 117 -10.62 17.26 6.48
CA PRO A 117 -9.54 17.03 7.43
C PRO A 117 -9.55 15.58 7.95
N PHE A 118 -8.40 15.10 8.40
CA PHE A 118 -8.33 13.74 8.93
C PHE A 118 -9.00 13.74 10.32
N PRO A 119 -9.84 12.75 10.65
CA PRO A 119 -10.50 12.72 11.94
C PRO A 119 -9.48 12.48 13.07
N ALA A 120 -9.83 12.89 14.30
CA ALA A 120 -9.04 12.63 15.49
C ALA A 120 -9.15 11.17 15.96
N VAL A 121 -8.78 10.23 15.11
CA VAL A 121 -8.68 8.79 15.44
C VAL A 121 -7.21 8.42 15.64
N PRO A 122 -6.89 7.42 16.48
CA PRO A 122 -5.55 6.85 16.57
C PRO A 122 -4.98 6.53 15.19
N LEU A 123 -3.76 6.99 14.93
CA LEU A 123 -3.07 6.80 13.66
C LEU A 123 -1.64 6.36 13.90
N VAL A 124 -1.27 5.18 13.43
CA VAL A 124 0.10 4.68 13.47
C VAL A 124 0.63 4.54 12.04
N VAL A 125 1.76 5.16 11.74
CA VAL A 125 2.43 5.05 10.44
C VAL A 125 3.71 4.25 10.60
N VAL A 126 3.74 3.04 10.05
CA VAL A 126 4.93 2.19 10.02
C VAL A 126 5.72 2.51 8.76
N THR A 127 7.00 2.83 8.89
CA THR A 127 7.86 3.34 7.80
C THR A 127 9.01 2.38 7.56
N ALA A 128 9.07 1.78 6.38
CA ALA A 128 10.20 0.99 5.94
C ALA A 128 11.21 1.88 5.21
N LEU A 129 12.51 1.66 5.43
CA LEU A 129 13.57 2.45 4.77
C LEU A 129 14.68 1.59 4.16
N GLY A 130 14.60 0.26 4.30
CA GLY A 130 15.67 -0.66 3.95
C GLY A 130 15.88 -0.84 2.44
N ASP A 131 14.89 -0.48 1.61
CA ASP A 131 14.98 -0.52 0.13
C ASP A 131 15.26 0.86 -0.48
N VAL A 132 15.31 1.92 0.32
CA VAL A 132 15.63 3.27 -0.15
C VAL A 132 17.13 3.50 -0.03
N ALA A 133 17.88 3.18 -1.10
CA ALA A 133 19.33 3.28 -1.11
C ALA A 133 19.85 4.73 -0.96
N ASP A 134 19.25 5.68 -1.67
CA ASP A 134 19.67 7.08 -1.64
C ASP A 134 19.29 7.77 -0.31
N PRO A 135 20.27 8.31 0.45
CA PRO A 135 20.00 8.99 1.71
C PRO A 135 19.06 10.20 1.59
N ALA A 136 19.09 10.93 0.46
CA ALA A 136 18.22 12.09 0.28
C ALA A 136 16.76 11.66 0.11
N ARG A 137 16.50 10.68 -0.76
CA ARG A 137 15.17 10.06 -0.91
C ARG A 137 14.70 9.37 0.36
N ARG A 138 15.58 8.74 1.13
CA ARG A 138 15.22 8.14 2.43
C ARG A 138 14.70 9.18 3.41
N ARG A 139 15.38 10.32 3.52
CA ARG A 139 14.93 11.45 4.36
C ARG A 139 13.62 12.05 3.85
N GLU A 140 13.46 12.17 2.54
CA GLU A 140 12.22 12.65 1.93
C GLU A 140 11.04 11.74 2.24
N TRP A 141 11.24 10.41 2.10
CA TRP A 141 10.25 9.38 2.43
C TRP A 141 9.84 9.44 3.90
N ALA A 142 10.82 9.45 4.81
CA ALA A 142 10.58 9.56 6.24
C ALA A 142 9.78 10.83 6.61
N ARG A 143 10.12 11.98 6.00
CA ARG A 143 9.34 13.23 6.17
C ARG A 143 7.92 13.12 5.62
N GLY A 144 7.71 12.39 4.53
CA GLY A 144 6.39 12.07 4.02
C GLY A 144 5.54 11.35 5.06
N HIS A 145 6.10 10.31 5.68
CA HIS A 145 5.39 9.51 6.68
C HIS A 145 5.20 10.25 8.00
N GLU A 146 6.12 11.13 8.37
CA GLU A 146 5.95 12.05 9.50
C GLU A 146 4.74 12.96 9.29
N ARG A 147 4.59 13.53 8.08
CA ARG A 147 3.40 14.32 7.73
C ARG A 147 2.12 13.51 7.74
N LEU A 148 2.17 12.23 7.37
CA LEU A 148 1.01 11.34 7.49
C LEU A 148 0.64 11.13 8.96
N ALA A 149 1.59 10.82 9.83
CA ALA A 149 1.34 10.63 11.25
C ALA A 149 0.73 11.91 11.85
N ALA A 150 1.25 13.08 11.51
CA ALA A 150 0.76 14.37 11.97
C ALA A 150 -0.65 14.75 11.47
N MET A 151 -1.29 13.95 10.61
CA MET A 151 -2.68 14.19 10.20
C MET A 151 -3.66 14.01 11.37
N SER A 152 -3.33 13.20 12.37
CA SER A 152 -4.13 13.02 13.58
C SER A 152 -3.40 13.58 14.81
N PRO A 153 -4.11 14.21 15.76
CA PRO A 153 -3.54 14.56 17.06
C PRO A 153 -3.06 13.34 17.86
N HIS A 154 -3.59 12.15 17.56
CA HIS A 154 -3.18 10.86 18.16
C HIS A 154 -2.22 10.09 17.23
N GLY A 155 -1.54 10.82 16.37
CA GLY A 155 -0.61 10.28 15.38
C GLY A 155 0.72 9.85 15.98
N SER A 156 1.21 8.68 15.57
CA SER A 156 2.56 8.21 15.88
C SER A 156 3.20 7.56 14.65
N ARG A 157 4.53 7.46 14.66
CA ARG A 157 5.32 6.87 13.58
C ARG A 157 6.30 5.86 14.15
N ILE A 158 6.34 4.68 13.55
CA ILE A 158 7.33 3.63 13.82
C ILE A 158 8.27 3.56 12.63
N GLU A 159 9.55 3.78 12.85
CA GLU A 159 10.57 3.70 11.80
C GLU A 159 11.30 2.35 11.86
N LEU A 160 11.37 1.67 10.72
CA LEU A 160 12.02 0.38 10.54
C LEU A 160 13.18 0.57 9.53
N PRO A 161 14.38 0.93 9.99
CA PRO A 161 15.49 1.30 9.09
C PRO A 161 15.93 0.15 8.18
N ASP A 162 15.66 -1.08 8.64
CA ASP A 162 16.09 -2.32 8.02
C ASP A 162 14.98 -3.06 7.26
N ALA A 163 13.71 -2.78 7.53
CA ALA A 163 12.63 -3.47 6.81
C ALA A 163 12.56 -2.96 5.37
N LEU A 164 12.27 -3.85 4.42
CA LEU A 164 11.91 -3.49 3.05
C LEU A 164 10.38 -3.26 2.96
N HIS A 165 9.88 -2.87 1.78
CA HIS A 165 8.48 -2.51 1.55
C HIS A 165 7.43 -3.52 2.08
N MET A 166 7.72 -4.83 2.01
CA MET A 166 6.84 -5.88 2.57
C MET A 166 7.03 -6.01 4.08
N VAL A 167 6.76 -4.93 4.82
CA VAL A 167 6.82 -4.90 6.29
C VAL A 167 6.01 -6.03 6.95
N PRO A 168 4.81 -6.44 6.47
CA PRO A 168 4.11 -7.58 7.07
C PRO A 168 4.89 -8.91 6.98
N LEU A 169 5.81 -9.03 6.02
CA LEU A 169 6.71 -10.17 5.92
C LEU A 169 7.99 -9.95 6.74
N ASP A 170 8.58 -8.75 6.72
CA ASP A 170 9.87 -8.48 7.38
C ASP A 170 9.75 -8.25 8.88
N ARG A 171 8.71 -7.56 9.32
CA ARG A 171 8.43 -7.18 10.73
C ARG A 171 6.94 -7.33 11.06
N PRO A 172 6.38 -8.55 11.01
CA PRO A 172 4.98 -8.81 11.38
C PRO A 172 4.69 -8.41 12.83
N ASP A 173 5.69 -8.52 13.72
CA ASP A 173 5.67 -8.05 15.10
C ASP A 173 5.36 -6.55 15.17
N ALA A 174 6.07 -5.73 14.40
CA ALA A 174 5.86 -4.28 14.40
C ALA A 174 4.46 -3.89 13.89
N VAL A 175 3.88 -4.67 12.98
CA VAL A 175 2.50 -4.45 12.52
C VAL A 175 1.50 -4.82 13.61
N ALA A 176 1.68 -5.96 14.28
CA ALA A 176 0.82 -6.40 15.37
C ALA A 176 0.86 -5.41 16.55
N ASP A 177 2.05 -4.95 16.92
CA ASP A 177 2.26 -3.96 17.98
C ASP A 177 1.59 -2.63 17.61
N ALA A 178 1.74 -2.16 16.36
CA ALA A 178 1.08 -0.96 15.87
C ALA A 178 -0.46 -1.03 15.95
N VAL A 179 -1.04 -2.20 15.65
CA VAL A 179 -2.49 -2.43 15.79
C VAL A 179 -2.90 -2.41 17.26
N ALA A 180 -2.13 -3.04 18.14
CA ALA A 180 -2.40 -3.04 19.57
C ALA A 180 -2.26 -1.63 20.19
N ASP A 181 -1.29 -0.84 19.75
CA ASP A 181 -1.12 0.56 20.13
C ASP A 181 -2.31 1.41 19.71
N ALA A 182 -2.74 1.29 18.45
CA ALA A 182 -3.89 2.03 17.94
C ALA A 182 -5.17 1.70 18.73
N HIS A 183 -5.34 0.45 19.17
CA HIS A 183 -6.47 0.05 20.00
C HIS A 183 -6.39 0.64 21.41
N ARG A 184 -5.23 0.57 22.08
CA ARG A 184 -5.05 1.17 23.41
C ARG A 184 -5.26 2.69 23.42
N MET A 185 -4.84 3.36 22.35
CA MET A 185 -5.04 4.81 22.18
C MET A 185 -6.53 5.15 22.06
N GLU A 186 -7.32 4.30 21.40
CA GLU A 186 -8.77 4.49 21.28
C GLU A 186 -9.48 4.34 22.63
N GLU A 187 -9.08 3.39 23.46
CA GLU A 187 -9.64 3.22 24.81
C GLU A 187 -9.33 4.39 25.75
N SER A 188 -8.30 5.18 25.42
CA SER A 188 -7.82 6.30 26.22
C SER A 188 -8.34 7.68 25.75
N ALA A 189 -9.06 7.73 24.62
CA ALA A 189 -9.55 8.95 23.98
C ALA A 189 -11.04 9.21 24.27
#